data_AF-A0AAD9MNS5-F1
#
_entry.id   AF-A0AAD9MNS5-F1
#
_cell.length_a   1.000
_cell.length_b   1.000
_cell.length_c   1.000
_cell.angle_alpha   90.00
_cell.angle_beta   90.00
_cell.angle_gamma   90.00
#
_symmetry.space_group_name_H-M   'P 1'
#
loop_
_entity.id
_entity.type
_entity.pdbx_description
1 polymer ?
#
loop_
_entity_poly.entity_id
_entity_poly.type
_entity_poly.pdbx_seq_one_letter_code
_entity_poly.pdbx_strand_id
1 'polypeptide(L)'
;MTMIVNLGPFKHTVDEALGLRKAAFEALVTLLEGLAASIEAQAVVDAVLLGLKARRADDHYDIKVTCHTLLIRLASLEPDLMTAHLESIVEPLKAILTTKTKSDAVKQEIDRNEDLIRSCLRAVAALDALPGSREVQAWDGLMTSLIEGPGFKAKYEAIKEDRV
;
A
#
# COMPACT_ATOMS: atom_id res chain seq x y z
N MET A 1 8.24 21.66 -0.31
CA MET A 1 9.51 21.93 0.40
C MET A 1 9.39 21.27 1.76
N THR A 2 10.44 20.61 2.26
CA THR A 2 10.39 19.93 3.56
C THR A 2 11.30 20.67 4.54
N MET A 3 10.78 21.02 5.71
CA MET A 3 11.49 21.79 6.75
C MET A 3 11.56 20.96 8.04
N ILE A 4 12.65 21.04 8.79
CA ILE A 4 12.77 20.36 10.09
C ILE A 4 12.62 21.40 11.20
N VAL A 5 11.60 21.25 12.02
CA VAL A 5 11.34 22.05 13.22
C VAL A 5 11.93 21.30 14.42
N ASN A 6 12.87 21.93 15.13
CA ASN A 6 13.46 21.36 16.34
C ASN A 6 12.63 21.77 17.56
N LEU A 7 12.06 20.79 18.27
CA LEU A 7 11.28 20.93 19.50
C LEU A 7 12.09 20.33 20.67
N GLY A 8 13.28 20.89 20.94
CA GLY A 8 14.21 20.37 21.95
C GLY A 8 14.83 19.03 21.52
N PRO A 9 14.64 17.92 22.28
CA PRO A 9 15.13 16.61 21.87
C PRO A 9 14.34 16.02 20.69
N PHE A 10 13.20 16.61 20.33
CA PHE A 10 12.34 16.14 19.24
C PHE A 10 12.61 16.91 17.94
N LYS A 11 12.60 16.19 16.81
CA LYS A 11 12.63 16.78 15.47
C LYS A 11 11.29 16.50 14.81
N HIS A 12 10.61 17.55 14.38
CA HIS A 12 9.36 17.44 13.63
C HIS A 12 9.59 17.89 12.20
N THR A 13 9.42 16.99 11.25
CA THR A 13 9.55 17.29 9.84
C THR A 13 8.20 17.77 9.32
N VAL A 14 8.18 18.94 8.69
CA VAL A 14 7.00 19.56 8.08
C VAL A 14 7.13 19.49 6.58
N ASP A 15 6.18 18.84 5.92
CA ASP A 15 6.05 18.83 4.47
C ASP A 15 4.78 19.60 4.05
N GLU A 16 4.97 20.82 3.55
CA GLU A 16 3.87 21.70 3.13
C GLU A 16 3.10 21.15 1.92
N ALA A 17 3.72 20.28 1.11
CA ALA A 17 3.11 19.69 -0.07
C ALA A 17 2.42 18.34 0.23
N LEU A 18 2.50 17.83 1.46
CA LEU A 18 1.89 16.55 1.84
C LEU A 18 0.36 16.60 1.73
N GLY A 19 -0.27 17.69 2.18
CA GLY A 19 -1.72 17.87 2.06
C GLY A 19 -2.19 17.78 0.60
N LEU A 20 -1.45 18.41 -0.32
CA LEU A 20 -1.74 18.36 -1.75
C LEU A 20 -1.57 16.94 -2.32
N ARG A 21 -0.51 16.23 -1.93
CA ARG A 21 -0.30 14.84 -2.37
C ARG A 21 -1.43 13.93 -1.90
N LYS A 22 -1.84 14.02 -0.63
CA LYS A 22 -2.98 13.24 -0.10
C LYS A 22 -4.26 13.51 -0.88
N ALA A 23 -4.60 14.79 -1.08
CA ALA A 23 -5.79 15.18 -1.83
C ALA A 23 -5.75 14.66 -3.27
N ALA A 24 -4.59 14.63 -3.92
CA ALA A 24 -4.45 14.06 -5.26
C ALA A 24 -4.75 12.55 -5.29
N PHE A 25 -4.22 11.76 -4.34
CA PHE A 25 -4.52 10.33 -4.27
C PHE A 25 -5.97 10.03 -3.91
N GLU A 26 -6.58 10.80 -3.00
CA GLU A 26 -8.01 10.68 -2.68
C GLU A 26 -8.91 11.04 -3.87
N ALA A 27 -8.51 12.05 -4.65
CA ALA A 27 -9.20 12.37 -5.90
C ALA A 27 -9.10 11.22 -6.90
N LEU A 28 -7.94 10.55 -7.02
CA LEU A 28 -7.80 9.36 -7.88
C LEU A 28 -8.75 8.23 -7.47
N VAL A 29 -8.96 8.00 -6.17
CA VAL A 29 -9.95 7.01 -5.69
C VAL A 29 -11.34 7.38 -6.18
N THR A 30 -11.75 8.64 -5.99
CA THR A 30 -13.07 9.13 -6.38
C THR A 30 -13.27 9.04 -7.90
N LEU A 31 -12.25 9.41 -8.69
CA LEU A 31 -12.27 9.32 -10.14
C LEU A 31 -12.37 7.88 -10.63
N LEU A 32 -11.64 6.96 -10.01
CA LEU A 32 -11.68 5.54 -10.38
C LEU A 32 -13.03 4.91 -10.03
N GLU A 33 -13.68 5.34 -8.94
CA GLU A 33 -15.01 4.83 -8.54
C GLU A 33 -16.16 5.43 -9.37
N GLY A 34 -16.08 6.71 -9.73
CA GLY A 34 -17.17 7.41 -10.42
C GLY A 34 -17.04 7.50 -11.93
N LEU A 35 -15.81 7.48 -12.45
CA LEU A 35 -15.46 7.83 -13.84
C LEU A 35 -14.40 6.90 -14.43
N ALA A 36 -14.42 5.62 -14.06
CA ALA A 36 -13.44 4.61 -14.52
C ALA A 36 -13.23 4.61 -16.05
N ALA A 37 -14.31 4.77 -16.83
CA ALA A 37 -14.23 4.80 -18.30
C ALA A 37 -13.53 6.04 -18.89
N SER A 38 -13.29 7.07 -18.09
CA SER A 38 -12.68 8.34 -18.52
C SER A 38 -11.27 8.55 -18.00
N ILE A 39 -10.72 7.58 -17.24
CA ILE A 39 -9.37 7.64 -16.70
C ILE A 39 -8.51 6.53 -17.29
N GLU A 40 -7.26 6.85 -17.61
CA GLU A 40 -6.30 5.87 -18.08
C GLU A 40 -5.79 5.03 -16.90
N ALA A 41 -6.19 3.76 -16.84
CA ALA A 41 -5.84 2.87 -15.72
C ALA A 41 -4.32 2.73 -15.53
N GLN A 42 -3.53 2.71 -16.61
CA GLN A 42 -2.06 2.67 -16.55
C GLN A 42 -1.49 3.89 -15.79
N ALA A 43 -2.02 5.09 -16.04
CA ALA A 43 -1.58 6.29 -15.33
C ALA A 43 -1.90 6.21 -13.82
N VAL A 44 -3.02 5.58 -13.44
CA VAL A 44 -3.36 5.32 -12.04
C VAL A 44 -2.39 4.31 -11.43
N VAL A 45 -2.04 3.24 -12.14
CA VAL A 45 -1.04 2.26 -11.70
C VAL A 45 0.32 2.94 -11.45
N ASP A 46 0.77 3.78 -12.37
CA ASP A 46 2.04 4.51 -12.23
C ASP A 46 2.03 5.43 -11.01
N ALA A 47 0.92 6.15 -10.78
CA ALA A 47 0.75 6.98 -9.60
C ALA A 47 0.77 6.16 -8.31
N VAL A 48 0.11 4.99 -8.29
CA VAL A 48 0.12 4.06 -7.15
C VAL A 48 1.54 3.56 -6.85
N LEU A 49 2.29 3.14 -7.87
CA LEU A 49 3.67 2.68 -7.72
C LEU A 49 4.56 3.79 -7.15
N LEU A 50 4.38 5.03 -7.58
CA LEU A 50 5.07 6.19 -7.01
C LEU A 50 4.68 6.42 -5.54
N GLY A 51 3.39 6.33 -5.21
CA GLY A 51 2.89 6.48 -3.84
C GLY A 51 3.42 5.41 -2.89
N LEU A 52 3.48 4.14 -3.33
CA LEU A 52 4.02 3.04 -2.51
C LEU A 52 5.54 3.17 -2.28
N LYS A 53 6.29 3.66 -3.28
CA LYS A 53 7.75 3.85 -3.22
C LYS A 53 8.17 5.14 -2.51
N ALA A 54 7.23 6.01 -2.15
CA ALA A 54 7.54 7.31 -1.55
C ALA A 54 8.40 7.17 -0.29
N ARG A 55 9.66 7.65 -0.36
CA ARG A 55 10.70 7.49 0.69
C ARG A 55 10.71 8.63 1.72
N ARG A 56 9.86 9.65 1.60
CA ARG A 56 9.89 10.84 2.50
C ARG A 56 9.25 10.53 3.85
N ALA A 57 9.99 10.77 4.94
CA ALA A 57 9.76 10.23 6.29
C ALA A 57 8.32 10.36 6.88
N ASP A 58 7.52 11.35 6.44
CA ASP A 58 6.21 11.64 7.02
C ASP A 58 5.04 11.43 6.04
N ASP A 59 5.34 11.01 4.80
CA ASP A 59 4.34 10.79 3.72
C ASP A 59 3.59 9.46 3.84
N HIS A 60 3.93 8.62 4.81
CA HIS A 60 3.88 7.19 4.56
C HIS A 60 2.53 6.55 4.79
N TYR A 61 1.79 6.94 5.82
CA TYR A 61 0.64 6.13 6.20
C TYR A 61 -0.56 6.36 5.29
N ASP A 62 -1.08 7.60 5.21
CA ASP A 62 -2.34 7.87 4.52
C ASP A 62 -2.22 7.59 3.02
N ILE A 63 -1.15 8.04 2.37
CA ILE A 63 -0.92 7.78 0.94
C ILE A 63 -0.82 6.28 0.67
N LYS A 64 -0.09 5.50 1.48
CA LYS A 64 0.01 4.05 1.28
C LYS A 64 -1.33 3.35 1.49
N VAL A 65 -2.10 3.75 2.50
CA VAL A 65 -3.46 3.23 2.71
C VAL A 65 -4.35 3.55 1.51
N THR A 66 -4.30 4.77 0.98
CA THR A 66 -5.04 5.14 -0.24
C THR A 66 -4.55 4.36 -1.46
N CYS A 67 -3.24 4.13 -1.61
CA CYS A 67 -2.69 3.25 -2.65
C CYS A 67 -3.20 1.81 -2.52
N HIS A 68 -3.31 1.26 -1.30
CA HIS A 68 -3.88 -0.08 -1.10
C HIS A 68 -5.35 -0.12 -1.54
N THR A 69 -6.14 0.92 -1.26
CA THR A 69 -7.52 1.03 -1.77
C THR A 69 -7.55 1.06 -3.29
N LEU A 70 -6.68 1.86 -3.92
CA LEU A 70 -6.58 1.93 -5.39
C LEU A 70 -6.19 0.57 -5.99
N LEU A 71 -5.24 -0.16 -5.39
CA LEU A 71 -4.86 -1.51 -5.83
C LEU A 71 -6.05 -2.48 -5.80
N ILE A 72 -6.85 -2.46 -4.74
CA ILE A 72 -8.04 -3.31 -4.62
C ILE A 72 -9.05 -2.99 -5.72
N ARG A 73 -9.26 -1.70 -6.01
CA ARG A 73 -10.18 -1.25 -7.07
C ARG A 73 -9.66 -1.63 -8.46
N LEU A 74 -8.39 -1.36 -8.74
CA LEU A 74 -7.75 -1.72 -10.01
C LEU A 74 -7.76 -3.23 -10.24
N ALA A 75 -7.53 -4.05 -9.21
CA ALA A 75 -7.60 -5.50 -9.31
C ALA A 75 -9.01 -5.99 -9.72
N SER A 76 -10.05 -5.23 -9.40
CA SER A 76 -11.43 -5.55 -9.77
C SER A 76 -11.81 -5.02 -11.16
N LEU A 77 -11.29 -3.86 -11.55
CA LEU A 77 -11.63 -3.17 -12.81
C LEU A 77 -10.78 -3.62 -14.00
N GLU A 78 -9.47 -3.81 -13.77
CA GLU A 78 -8.48 -4.09 -14.81
C GLU A 78 -7.56 -5.25 -14.38
N PRO A 79 -8.09 -6.50 -14.31
CA PRO A 79 -7.35 -7.64 -13.77
C PRO A 79 -6.05 -7.94 -14.54
N ASP A 80 -6.12 -7.94 -15.87
CA ASP A 80 -4.98 -8.28 -16.74
C ASP A 80 -3.85 -7.26 -16.61
N LEU A 81 -4.21 -5.97 -16.54
CA LEU A 81 -3.27 -4.89 -16.31
C LEU A 81 -2.57 -5.08 -14.96
N MET A 82 -3.33 -5.37 -13.90
CA MET A 82 -2.76 -5.57 -12.58
C MET A 82 -1.87 -6.80 -12.51
N THR A 83 -2.23 -7.91 -13.16
CA THR A 83 -1.39 -9.11 -13.26
C THR A 83 -0.04 -8.77 -13.91
N ALA A 84 -0.03 -7.97 -14.99
CA ALA A 84 1.19 -7.52 -15.65
C ALA A 84 2.11 -6.66 -14.75
N HIS A 85 1.54 -5.97 -13.74
CA HIS A 85 2.30 -5.11 -12.82
C HIS A 85 2.66 -5.77 -11.49
N LEU A 86 2.27 -7.03 -11.23
CA LEU A 86 2.51 -7.70 -9.96
C LEU A 86 3.99 -7.71 -9.56
N GLU A 87 4.90 -7.98 -10.51
CA GLU A 87 6.35 -7.96 -10.26
C GLU A 87 6.83 -6.60 -9.71
N SER A 88 6.33 -5.50 -10.27
CA SER A 88 6.69 -4.14 -9.86
C SER A 88 6.15 -3.74 -8.48
N ILE A 89 5.12 -4.44 -8.00
CA ILE A 89 4.41 -4.17 -6.74
C ILE A 89 5.02 -4.97 -5.57
N VAL A 90 5.68 -6.10 -5.83
CA VAL A 90 6.24 -7.00 -4.81
C VAL A 90 7.15 -6.27 -3.83
N GLU A 91 8.18 -5.58 -4.31
CA GLU A 91 9.16 -4.93 -3.44
C GLU A 91 8.56 -3.81 -2.58
N PRO A 92 7.71 -2.91 -3.13
CA PRO A 92 6.98 -1.95 -2.31
C PRO A 92 6.13 -2.57 -1.20
N LEU A 93 5.36 -3.63 -1.48
CA LEU A 93 4.52 -4.28 -0.45
C LEU A 93 5.38 -4.99 0.60
N LYS A 94 6.43 -5.68 0.17
CA LYS A 94 7.39 -6.34 1.06
C LYS A 94 8.05 -5.35 2.01
N ALA A 95 8.45 -4.19 1.52
CA ALA A 95 9.02 -3.12 2.35
C ALA A 95 8.03 -2.64 3.42
N ILE A 96 6.74 -2.50 3.08
CA ILE A 96 5.69 -2.11 4.03
C ILE A 96 5.52 -3.19 5.10
N LEU A 97 5.33 -4.44 4.70
CA LEU A 97 5.09 -5.56 5.62
C LEU A 97 6.26 -5.80 6.57
N THR A 98 7.49 -5.61 6.10
CA THR A 98 8.70 -5.87 6.90
C THR A 98 9.17 -4.66 7.72
N THR A 99 8.48 -3.51 7.61
CA THR A 99 8.79 -2.33 8.41
C THR A 99 8.50 -2.60 9.89
N LYS A 100 9.54 -2.47 10.72
CA LYS A 100 9.44 -2.61 12.18
C LYS A 100 9.40 -1.22 12.82
N THR A 101 8.51 -1.05 13.80
CA THR A 101 8.54 0.12 14.67
C THR A 101 9.80 0.12 15.52
N LYS A 102 10.23 1.30 15.95
CA LYS A 102 11.38 1.45 16.84
C LYS A 102 11.09 0.82 18.20
N SER A 103 12.14 0.46 18.95
CA SER A 103 12.00 -0.11 20.29
C SER A 103 11.38 0.83 21.31
N ASP A 104 11.51 2.14 21.08
CA ASP A 104 10.95 3.24 21.88
C ASP A 104 9.65 3.80 21.29
N ALA A 105 9.07 3.13 20.28
CA ALA A 105 7.83 3.57 19.65
C ALA A 105 6.69 3.61 20.67
N VAL A 106 5.93 4.71 20.67
CA VAL A 106 4.75 4.83 21.52
C VAL A 106 3.62 3.95 20.98
N LYS A 107 2.67 3.57 21.84
CA LYS A 107 1.54 2.69 21.46
C LYS A 107 0.83 3.14 20.17
N GLN A 108 0.61 4.44 20.01
CA GLN A 108 -0.02 5.00 18.81
C GLN A 108 0.76 4.72 17.51
N GLU A 109 2.09 4.72 17.54
CA GLU A 109 2.92 4.40 16.38
C GLU A 109 2.88 2.91 16.05
N ILE A 110 2.82 2.06 17.07
CA ILE A 110 2.67 0.60 16.94
C ILE A 110 1.32 0.28 16.29
N ASP A 111 0.23 0.79 16.87
CA ASP A 111 -1.13 0.57 16.37
C ASP A 111 -1.26 1.03 14.90
N ARG A 112 -0.68 2.21 14.57
CA ARG A 112 -0.66 2.72 13.20
C ARG A 112 0.10 1.83 12.24
N ASN A 113 1.25 1.28 12.64
CA ASN A 113 1.98 0.34 11.79
C ASN A 113 1.20 -0.97 11.58
N GLU A 114 0.53 -1.47 12.61
CA GLU A 114 -0.32 -2.66 12.49
C GLU A 114 -1.48 -2.44 11.53
N ASP A 115 -2.14 -1.28 11.59
CA ASP A 115 -3.22 -0.93 10.66
C ASP A 115 -2.73 -0.82 9.22
N LEU A 116 -1.53 -0.29 9.01
CA LEU A 116 -0.90 -0.24 7.70
C LEU A 116 -0.66 -1.65 7.15
N ILE A 117 -0.16 -2.56 7.99
CA ILE A 117 0.03 -3.98 7.65
C ILE A 117 -1.31 -4.63 7.28
N ARG A 118 -2.37 -4.42 8.08
CA ARG A 118 -3.71 -4.96 7.77
C ARG A 118 -4.23 -4.43 6.43
N SER A 119 -4.07 -3.13 6.17
CA SER A 119 -4.43 -2.50 4.90
C SER A 119 -3.66 -3.10 3.73
N CYS A 120 -2.34 -3.29 3.89
CA CYS A 120 -1.48 -3.93 2.88
C CYS A 120 -1.93 -5.36 2.58
N LEU A 121 -2.22 -6.17 3.61
CA LEU A 121 -2.67 -7.54 3.45
C LEU A 121 -4.04 -7.65 2.76
N ARG A 122 -4.94 -6.67 2.93
CA ARG A 122 -6.19 -6.60 2.14
C ARG A 122 -5.92 -6.37 0.66
N ALA A 123 -4.97 -5.50 0.32
CA ALA A 123 -4.55 -5.32 -1.07
C ALA A 123 -3.90 -6.58 -1.64
N VAL A 124 -3.03 -7.25 -0.87
CA VAL A 124 -2.44 -8.54 -1.24
C VAL A 124 -3.54 -9.57 -1.53
N ALA A 125 -4.57 -9.67 -0.69
CA ALA A 125 -5.68 -10.61 -0.90
C ALA A 125 -6.48 -10.33 -2.18
N ALA A 126 -6.62 -9.06 -2.57
CA ALA A 126 -7.28 -8.69 -3.83
C ALA A 126 -6.41 -9.05 -5.04
N LEU A 127 -5.11 -8.78 -4.97
CA LEU A 127 -4.15 -9.09 -6.03
C LEU A 127 -3.92 -10.60 -6.20
N ASP A 128 -3.88 -11.35 -5.10
CA ASP A 128 -3.73 -12.81 -5.11
C ASP A 128 -4.93 -13.51 -5.79
N ALA A 129 -6.11 -12.89 -5.74
CA ALA A 129 -7.32 -13.39 -6.38
C ALA A 129 -7.36 -13.14 -7.91
N LEU A 130 -6.39 -12.43 -8.48
CA LEU A 130 -6.33 -12.19 -9.92
C LEU A 130 -6.06 -13.48 -10.70
N PRO A 131 -6.65 -13.66 -11.90
CA PRO A 131 -6.29 -14.75 -12.80
C PRO A 131 -4.80 -14.68 -13.15
N GLY A 132 -4.10 -15.82 -13.04
CA GLY A 132 -2.67 -15.91 -13.36
C GLY A 132 -1.72 -15.25 -12.35
N SER A 133 -2.21 -14.75 -11.20
CA SER A 133 -1.37 -14.11 -10.18
C SER A 133 -0.22 -15.00 -9.71
N ARG A 134 -0.50 -16.30 -9.55
CA ARG A 134 0.47 -17.33 -9.11
C ARG A 134 1.42 -17.81 -10.21
N GLU A 135 1.21 -17.40 -11.46
CA GLU A 135 2.16 -17.66 -12.56
C GLU A 135 3.29 -16.62 -12.57
N VAL A 136 3.07 -15.46 -11.96
CA VAL A 136 4.11 -14.43 -11.79
C VAL A 136 5.06 -14.86 -10.67
N GLN A 137 6.24 -15.35 -11.04
CA GLN A 137 7.20 -15.94 -10.10
C GLN A 137 7.56 -15.03 -8.92
N ALA A 138 7.73 -13.73 -9.16
CA ALA A 138 8.03 -12.76 -8.10
C ALA A 138 6.88 -12.65 -7.07
N TRP A 139 5.63 -12.68 -7.56
CA TRP A 139 4.44 -12.65 -6.71
C TRP A 139 4.27 -13.93 -5.93
N ASP A 140 4.37 -15.09 -6.57
CA ASP A 140 4.29 -16.38 -5.88
C ASP A 140 5.40 -16.55 -4.83
N GLY A 141 6.60 -16.08 -5.14
CA GLY A 141 7.70 -16.00 -4.17
C GLY A 141 7.38 -15.14 -2.95
N LEU A 142 6.73 -13.97 -3.13
CA LEU A 142 6.26 -13.14 -2.00
C LEU A 142 5.21 -13.88 -1.17
N MET A 143 4.22 -14.49 -1.82
CA MET A 143 3.13 -15.17 -1.15
C MET A 143 3.63 -16.33 -0.29
N THR A 144 4.43 -17.22 -0.86
CA THR A 144 4.95 -18.41 -0.19
C THR A 144 5.95 -18.09 0.91
N SER A 145 6.87 -17.14 0.67
CA SER A 145 7.97 -16.86 1.61
C SER A 145 7.58 -15.93 2.76
N LEU A 146 6.67 -14.98 2.53
CA LEU A 146 6.35 -13.94 3.49
C LEU A 146 4.91 -14.02 4.00
N ILE A 147 3.93 -14.02 3.08
CA ILE A 147 2.52 -13.88 3.43
C ILE A 147 1.99 -15.15 4.12
N GLU A 148 2.25 -16.30 3.51
CA GLU A 148 1.90 -17.63 4.04
C GLU A 148 2.91 -18.14 5.09
N GLY A 149 3.97 -17.37 5.33
CA GLY A 149 4.92 -17.60 6.41
C GLY A 149 4.34 -17.30 7.80
N PRO A 150 5.00 -17.77 8.87
CA PRO A 150 4.48 -17.70 10.24
C PRO A 150 4.23 -16.27 10.75
N GLY A 151 4.86 -15.25 10.14
CA GLY A 151 4.69 -13.85 10.54
C GLY A 151 3.35 -13.24 10.14
N PHE A 152 2.79 -13.64 8.99
CA PHE A 152 1.58 -13.01 8.43
C PHE A 152 0.43 -13.97 8.17
N LYS A 153 0.67 -15.30 8.14
CA LYS A 153 -0.32 -16.30 7.76
C LYS A 153 -1.67 -16.14 8.46
N ALA A 154 -1.66 -16.11 9.80
CA ALA A 154 -2.90 -15.99 10.58
C ALA A 154 -3.64 -14.67 10.31
N LYS A 155 -2.91 -13.56 10.13
CA LYS A 155 -3.50 -12.25 9.80
C LYS A 155 -4.08 -12.26 8.38
N TYR A 156 -3.41 -12.93 7.45
CA TYR A 156 -3.84 -13.05 6.05
C TYR A 156 -5.08 -13.94 5.92
N GLU A 157 -5.13 -15.07 6.62
CA GLU A 157 -6.28 -15.97 6.66
C GLU A 157 -7.53 -15.25 7.21
N ALA A 158 -7.40 -14.53 8.33
CA ALA A 158 -8.50 -13.73 8.88
C ALA A 158 -9.04 -12.68 7.88
N ILE A 159 -8.16 -12.04 7.11
CA ILE A 159 -8.56 -11.07 6.07
C ILE A 159 -9.32 -11.74 4.92
N LYS A 160 -8.99 -13.00 4.59
CA LYS A 160 -9.71 -13.75 3.56
C LYS A 160 -11.10 -14.18 4.04
N GLU A 161 -11.25 -14.51 5.33
CA GLU A 161 -12.52 -14.85 5.95
C GLU A 161 -13.47 -13.63 6.00
N ASP A 162 -12.97 -12.45 6.33
CA ASP A 162 -13.74 -11.19 6.36
C ASP A 162 -14.30 -10.76 4.97
N ARG A 163 -13.83 -11.34 3.86
CA ARG A 163 -14.30 -11.04 2.49
C ARG A 163 -15.46 -11.92 2.02
N VAL A 164 -15.85 -12.94 2.79
CA VAL A 164 -16.97 -13.86 2.50
C VAL A 164 -18.25 -13.37 3.16
#